data_AF-A0A2T5IS24-F1
#
_entry.id   AF-A0A2T5IS24-F1
#
_cell.length_a   1.000
_cell.length_b   1.000
_cell.length_c   1.000
_cell.angle_alpha   90.00
_cell.angle_beta   90.00
_cell.angle_gamma   90.00
#
_symmetry.space_group_name_H-M   'P 1'
#
loop_
_entity.id
_entity.type
_entity.pdbx_description
1 polymer ?
#
loop_
_entity_poly.entity_id
_entity_poly.type
_entity_poly.pdbx_seq_one_letter_code
_entity_poly.pdbx_strand_id
1 'polypeptide(L)'
;MLRNSSTIHQPNLFGTDLLMQLDPGDPLLKLASAIPWQEFEESFSIHYTAATGAPSKPIRLMVGLLVLKQLENLSDEAVVLQWKRNPYYQAFCGMKEFQRRFPCHSTELVHFRKRIGAEGVERIFRMSVGLHGRAALEDTVHIDTTVQEKNITYPTDSKLAIRIINRLNKIGKAHGVSQRRTFVKEVKSLRLAIRHFRHVTKRAKAKRALKRLRTIAGILIRELRRELPQHCLFERYQKDFLLYERVLAQQPKDKNKIYSLHEPQVYCVAKGKDHKQYEYGSKASIASTAQGNLIVGVVSHEQNRHDSHTLPEILRHVEASRGKTVKQAVCDRGYRGMKSMAPESFYRGKRSSEIHATRKIKSANNAEDVQRLSRLSVT
;
A
#
# COMPACT_ATOMS: atom_id res chain seq x y z
N MET A 1 28.59 3.31 -10.68
CA MET A 1 29.54 2.74 -9.71
C MET A 1 28.87 2.69 -8.36
N LEU A 2 28.72 1.50 -7.77
CA LEU A 2 28.44 1.36 -6.34
C LEU A 2 29.59 2.07 -5.62
N ARG A 3 29.33 3.24 -5.04
CA ARG A 3 30.34 3.91 -4.23
C ARG A 3 30.34 3.15 -2.91
N ASN A 4 31.40 2.40 -2.64
CA ASN A 4 31.62 1.83 -1.31
C ASN A 4 31.53 2.98 -0.31
N SER A 5 30.50 2.94 0.53
CA SER A 5 30.33 3.91 1.61
C SER A 5 31.35 3.55 2.67
N SER A 6 32.48 4.26 2.71
CA SER A 6 33.42 4.15 3.83
C SER A 6 32.70 4.54 5.12
N THR A 7 32.82 3.70 6.16
CA THR A 7 32.28 3.97 7.51
C THR A 7 32.93 5.19 8.15
N ILE A 8 34.15 5.53 7.72
CA ILE A 8 34.90 6.69 8.18
C ILE A 8 34.56 7.87 7.26
N HIS A 9 34.08 8.96 7.87
CA HIS A 9 33.92 10.23 7.19
C HIS A 9 35.31 10.81 6.88
N GLN A 10 35.55 11.09 5.60
CA GLN A 10 36.73 11.81 5.15
C GLN A 10 36.29 13.21 4.71
N PRO A 11 36.86 14.28 5.30
CA PRO A 11 36.55 15.65 4.92
C PRO A 11 36.98 15.93 3.49
N ASN A 12 36.20 16.71 2.76
CA ASN A 12 36.57 17.09 1.40
C ASN A 12 37.60 18.23 1.43
N LEU A 13 38.61 18.16 0.56
CA LEU A 13 39.70 19.13 0.51
C LEU A 13 39.25 20.50 -0.03
N PHE A 14 38.21 20.54 -0.86
CA PHE A 14 37.75 21.75 -1.57
C PHE A 14 36.29 22.14 -1.31
N GLY A 15 35.56 21.39 -0.49
CA GLY A 15 34.14 21.62 -0.21
C GLY A 15 33.89 21.71 1.29
N THR A 16 32.95 22.57 1.71
CA THR A 16 32.52 22.63 3.10
C THR A 16 31.77 21.35 3.44
N ASP A 17 32.34 20.56 4.35
CA ASP A 17 31.69 19.33 4.81
C ASP A 17 30.33 19.63 5.43
N LEU A 18 29.30 18.97 4.91
CA LEU A 18 27.93 19.12 5.35
C LEU A 18 27.77 18.73 6.82
N LEU A 19 28.45 17.67 7.27
CA LEU A 19 28.31 17.21 8.65
C LEU A 19 28.89 18.19 9.66
N MET A 20 29.98 18.89 9.32
CA MET A 20 30.56 19.94 10.16
C MET A 20 29.68 21.17 10.34
N GLN A 21 28.69 21.37 9.46
CA GLN A 21 27.78 22.53 9.50
C GLN A 21 26.47 22.23 10.25
N LEU A 22 26.21 20.97 10.58
CA LEU A 22 24.98 20.53 11.23
C LEU A 22 25.22 20.20 12.69
N ASP A 23 24.18 20.29 13.51
CA ASP A 23 24.25 19.89 14.92
C ASP A 23 24.42 18.36 15.03
N PRO A 24 25.56 17.84 15.51
CA PRO A 24 25.74 16.39 15.70
C PRO A 24 24.77 15.79 16.72
N GLY A 25 24.20 16.62 17.59
CA GLY A 25 23.21 16.26 18.59
C GLY A 25 21.81 15.99 18.02
N ASP A 26 21.57 16.35 16.75
CA ASP A 26 20.27 16.23 16.11
C ASP A 26 19.77 14.77 16.09
N PRO A 27 18.50 14.51 16.47
CA PRO A 27 17.94 13.15 16.52
C PRO A 27 18.03 12.40 15.19
N LEU A 28 17.90 13.08 14.05
CA LEU A 28 17.96 12.45 12.73
C LEU A 28 19.37 12.00 12.39
N LEU A 29 20.40 12.76 12.78
CA LEU A 29 21.79 12.37 12.59
C LEU A 29 22.18 11.22 13.53
N LYS A 30 21.72 11.24 14.79
CA LYS A 30 21.87 10.10 15.70
C LYS A 30 21.22 8.83 15.14
N LEU A 31 20.02 8.96 14.57
CA LEU A 31 19.35 7.85 13.89
C LEU A 31 20.16 7.36 12.69
N ALA A 32 20.68 8.27 11.85
CA ALA A 32 21.54 7.89 10.73
C ALA A 32 22.78 7.12 11.17
N SER A 33 23.38 7.45 12.32
CA SER A 33 24.52 6.70 12.86
C SER A 33 24.14 5.32 13.42
N ALA A 34 22.92 5.15 13.91
CA ALA A 34 22.43 3.89 14.45
C ALA A 34 22.00 2.88 13.35
N ILE A 35 21.64 3.37 12.16
CA ILE A 35 21.20 2.51 11.05
C ILE A 35 22.40 1.77 10.44
N PRO A 36 22.36 0.43 10.31
CA PRO A 36 23.41 -0.36 9.66
C PRO A 36 23.34 -0.25 8.12
N TRP A 37 23.73 0.90 7.56
CA TRP A 37 23.61 1.18 6.12
C TRP A 37 24.31 0.15 5.22
N GLN A 38 25.40 -0.44 5.70
CA GLN A 38 26.16 -1.44 4.95
C GLN A 38 25.32 -2.69 4.63
N GLU A 39 24.44 -3.12 5.54
CA GLU A 39 23.55 -4.25 5.29
C GLU A 39 22.59 -4.00 4.12
N PHE A 40 22.15 -2.74 3.95
CA PHE A 40 21.31 -2.35 2.81
C PHE A 40 22.12 -2.29 1.51
N GLU A 41 23.33 -1.77 1.55
CA GLU A 41 24.23 -1.75 0.38
C GLU A 41 24.49 -3.17 -0.11
N GLU A 42 24.86 -4.09 0.79
CA GLU A 42 25.11 -5.50 0.46
C GLU A 42 23.86 -6.19 -0.07
N SER A 43 22.74 -6.06 0.64
CA SER A 43 21.50 -6.77 0.28
C SER A 43 20.82 -6.26 -0.97
N PHE A 44 20.88 -4.96 -1.25
CA PHE A 44 20.25 -4.38 -2.42
C PHE A 44 21.20 -4.25 -3.61
N SER A 45 22.51 -4.49 -3.44
CA SER A 45 23.50 -4.49 -4.53
C SER A 45 23.12 -5.43 -5.68
N ILE A 46 22.45 -6.56 -5.38
CA ILE A 46 21.99 -7.53 -6.39
C ILE A 46 21.03 -6.91 -7.42
N HIS A 47 20.34 -5.82 -7.04
CA HIS A 47 19.41 -5.11 -7.91
C HIS A 47 20.07 -3.97 -8.71
N TYR A 48 21.40 -3.86 -8.63
CA TYR A 48 22.19 -2.79 -9.20
C TYR A 48 23.21 -3.37 -10.17
N THR A 49 23.24 -2.83 -11.39
CA THR A 49 24.23 -3.23 -12.39
C THR A 49 25.32 -2.16 -12.48
N ALA A 50 26.57 -2.58 -12.44
CA ALA A 50 27.72 -1.67 -12.49
C ALA A 50 28.07 -1.21 -13.92
N ALA A 51 27.75 -2.04 -14.93
CA ALA A 51 28.34 -1.95 -16.27
C ALA A 51 27.41 -1.40 -17.37
N THR A 52 26.08 -1.36 -17.17
CA THR A 52 25.13 -1.03 -18.24
C THR A 52 24.06 -0.02 -17.80
N GLY A 53 23.76 0.93 -18.68
CA GLY A 53 22.70 1.93 -18.50
C GLY A 53 23.09 3.15 -17.66
N ALA A 54 22.08 3.97 -17.33
CA ALA A 54 22.26 5.13 -16.46
C ALA A 54 22.65 4.68 -15.05
N PRO A 55 23.60 5.37 -14.38
CA PRO A 55 24.06 4.97 -13.06
C PRO A 55 22.91 5.02 -12.05
N SER A 56 22.69 3.91 -11.35
CA SER A 56 21.71 3.86 -10.27
C SER A 56 22.09 4.81 -9.12
N LYS A 57 21.07 5.37 -8.46
CA LYS A 57 21.21 6.24 -7.30
C LYS A 57 21.78 5.48 -6.09
N PRO A 58 22.58 6.08 -5.19
CA PRO A 58 23.09 5.37 -4.02
C PRO A 58 21.99 4.68 -3.20
N ILE A 59 22.24 3.47 -2.70
CA ILE A 59 21.22 2.71 -1.96
C ILE A 59 20.85 3.44 -0.67
N ARG A 60 21.83 3.96 0.08
CA ARG A 60 21.57 4.82 1.25
C ARG A 60 20.65 6.01 0.94
N LEU A 61 20.79 6.64 -0.23
CA LEU A 61 19.90 7.73 -0.63
C LEU A 61 18.46 7.24 -0.79
N MET A 62 18.27 6.14 -1.53
CA MET A 62 16.93 5.61 -1.82
C MET A 62 16.25 5.07 -0.56
N VAL A 63 16.95 4.30 0.27
CA VAL A 63 16.44 3.79 1.54
C VAL A 63 16.18 4.95 2.51
N GLY A 64 17.10 5.92 2.59
CA GLY A 64 16.95 7.09 3.44
C GLY A 64 15.71 7.92 3.08
N LEU A 65 15.43 8.12 1.79
CA LEU A 65 14.20 8.80 1.34
C LEU A 65 12.93 8.01 1.72
N LEU A 66 12.95 6.67 1.65
CA LEU A 66 11.82 5.86 2.10
C LEU A 66 11.58 5.97 3.61
N VAL A 67 12.65 6.01 4.41
CA VAL A 67 12.57 6.17 5.87
C VAL A 67 12.07 7.56 6.23
N LEU A 68 12.69 8.62 5.68
CA LEU A 68 12.28 10.02 5.90
C LEU A 68 10.82 10.25 5.53
N LYS A 69 10.38 9.67 4.42
CA LYS A 69 8.98 9.73 3.98
C LYS A 69 8.02 9.25 5.08
N GLN A 70 8.36 8.18 5.80
CA GLN A 70 7.49 7.65 6.86
C GLN A 70 7.62 8.44 8.16
N LEU A 71 8.84 8.77 8.57
CA LEU A 71 9.10 9.57 9.78
C LEU A 71 8.34 10.89 9.75
N GLU A 72 8.27 11.52 8.57
CA GLU A 72 7.74 12.88 8.39
C GLU A 72 6.36 12.88 7.72
N ASN A 73 5.80 11.69 7.46
CA ASN A 73 4.48 11.49 6.82
C ASN A 73 4.33 12.27 5.49
N LEU A 74 5.31 12.14 4.59
CA LEU A 74 5.38 12.88 3.32
C LEU A 74 4.91 12.03 2.11
N SER A 75 4.57 12.70 1.01
CA SER A 75 4.43 12.05 -0.30
C SER A 75 5.80 11.83 -0.97
N ASP A 76 5.85 11.04 -2.05
CA ASP A 76 7.10 10.86 -2.81
C ASP A 76 7.62 12.19 -3.40
N GLU A 77 6.72 13.07 -3.83
CA GLU A 77 7.06 14.41 -4.33
C GLU A 77 7.54 15.32 -3.19
N ALA A 78 6.85 15.27 -2.05
CA ALA A 78 7.15 16.12 -0.91
C ALA A 78 8.50 15.76 -0.28
N VAL A 79 8.83 14.46 -0.12
CA VAL A 79 10.13 14.05 0.46
C VAL A 79 11.29 14.45 -0.43
N VAL A 80 11.15 14.34 -1.75
CA VAL A 80 12.16 14.76 -2.73
C VAL A 80 12.37 16.28 -2.67
N LEU A 81 11.30 17.06 -2.49
CA LEU A 81 11.37 18.51 -2.30
C LEU A 81 11.99 18.90 -0.97
N GLN A 82 11.59 18.24 0.13
CA GLN A 82 12.15 18.51 1.45
C GLN A 82 13.62 18.12 1.52
N TRP A 83 14.03 17.01 0.89
CA TRP A 83 15.44 16.64 0.78
C TRP A 83 16.27 17.74 0.11
N LYS A 84 15.77 18.36 -0.96
CA LYS A 84 16.45 19.48 -1.61
C LYS A 84 16.58 20.70 -0.70
N ARG A 85 15.60 20.94 0.17
CA ARG A 85 15.53 22.13 1.05
C ARG A 85 16.23 21.94 2.39
N ASN A 86 16.34 20.70 2.87
CA ASN A 86 16.75 20.38 4.22
C ASN A 86 18.13 19.69 4.24
N PRO A 87 19.20 20.33 4.76
CA PRO A 87 20.52 19.74 4.82
C PRO A 87 20.59 18.48 5.72
N TYR A 88 19.76 18.37 6.76
CA TYR A 88 19.71 17.18 7.62
C TYR A 88 19.22 15.95 6.86
N TYR A 89 18.28 16.11 5.92
CA TYR A 89 17.80 15.00 5.09
C TYR A 89 18.87 14.52 4.12
N GLN A 90 19.69 15.45 3.61
CA GLN A 90 20.81 15.12 2.73
C GLN A 90 21.90 14.36 3.49
N ALA A 91 22.26 14.83 4.68
CA ALA A 91 23.19 14.17 5.58
C ALA A 91 22.70 12.77 5.99
N PHE A 92 21.41 12.63 6.35
CA PHE A 92 20.78 11.35 6.66
C PHE A 92 20.95 10.34 5.50
N CYS A 93 20.68 10.79 4.27
CA CYS A 93 20.86 10.05 3.02
C CYS A 93 22.34 9.86 2.59
N GLY A 94 23.32 10.31 3.38
CA GLY A 94 24.74 10.07 3.15
C GLY A 94 25.44 11.07 2.22
N MET A 95 24.86 12.25 2.01
CA MET A 95 25.55 13.32 1.28
C MET A 95 26.63 13.95 2.17
N LYS A 96 27.82 14.18 1.59
CA LYS A 96 28.93 14.89 2.25
C LYS A 96 28.91 16.39 1.98
N GLU A 97 28.16 16.82 0.99
CA GLU A 97 28.05 18.23 0.57
C GLU A 97 26.60 18.58 0.30
N PHE A 98 26.24 19.82 0.59
CA PHE A 98 24.90 20.32 0.31
C PHE A 98 24.61 20.41 -1.19
N GLN A 99 23.51 19.79 -1.61
CA GLN A 99 23.02 19.74 -2.97
C GLN A 99 21.79 20.64 -3.12
N ARG A 100 21.82 21.57 -4.09
CA ARG A 100 20.70 22.49 -4.39
C ARG A 100 19.69 21.92 -5.41
N ARG A 101 19.96 20.73 -5.94
CA ARG A 101 19.13 20.04 -6.95
C ARG A 101 18.35 18.89 -6.31
N PHE A 102 17.31 18.44 -6.99
CA PHE A 102 16.59 17.25 -6.55
C PHE A 102 17.49 16.00 -6.64
N PRO A 103 17.35 15.05 -5.70
CA PRO A 103 18.13 13.81 -5.69
C PRO A 103 17.75 12.89 -6.86
N CYS A 104 16.46 12.84 -7.18
CA CYS A 104 15.83 11.97 -8.19
C CYS A 104 14.45 12.52 -8.58
N HIS A 105 13.83 11.95 -9.62
CA HIS A 105 12.40 12.17 -9.87
C HIS A 105 11.56 11.37 -8.84
N SER A 106 10.37 11.84 -8.44
CA SER A 106 9.56 11.17 -7.40
C SER A 106 9.16 9.74 -7.78
N THR A 107 8.95 9.49 -9.08
CA THR A 107 8.64 8.15 -9.60
C THR A 107 9.77 7.14 -9.42
N GLU A 108 11.03 7.59 -9.27
CA GLU A 108 12.14 6.67 -8.99
C GLU A 108 11.95 5.94 -7.66
N LEU A 109 11.29 6.55 -6.67
CA LEU A 109 10.94 5.88 -5.41
C LEU A 109 9.93 4.75 -5.64
N VAL A 110 8.99 4.91 -6.57
CA VAL A 110 8.05 3.85 -6.97
C VAL A 110 8.80 2.71 -7.63
N HIS A 111 9.70 3.01 -8.56
CA HIS A 111 10.51 2.00 -9.24
C HIS A 111 11.45 1.28 -8.26
N PHE A 112 12.01 1.98 -7.29
CA PHE A 112 12.87 1.39 -6.27
C PHE A 112 12.10 0.43 -5.36
N ARG A 113 10.91 0.80 -4.87
CA ARG A 113 10.05 -0.12 -4.08
C ARG A 113 9.70 -1.38 -4.87
N LYS A 114 9.30 -1.23 -6.14
CA LYS A 114 9.04 -2.38 -7.02
C LYS A 114 10.27 -3.27 -7.24
N ARG A 115 11.46 -2.66 -7.28
CA ARG A 115 12.73 -3.35 -7.52
C ARG A 115 13.14 -4.20 -6.32
N ILE A 116 13.07 -3.65 -5.11
CA ILE A 116 13.42 -4.37 -3.88
C ILE A 116 12.30 -5.32 -3.42
N GLY A 117 11.07 -5.09 -3.88
CA GLY A 117 9.90 -5.90 -3.59
C GLY A 117 9.50 -5.92 -2.12
N ALA A 118 8.58 -6.82 -1.78
CA ALA A 118 8.10 -7.00 -0.41
C ALA A 118 9.24 -7.41 0.54
N GLU A 119 10.16 -8.26 0.09
CA GLU A 119 11.30 -8.72 0.89
C GLU A 119 12.27 -7.60 1.27
N GLY A 120 12.60 -6.71 0.33
CA GLY A 120 13.49 -5.59 0.63
C GLY A 120 12.84 -4.55 1.54
N VAL A 121 11.55 -4.32 1.36
CA VAL A 121 10.79 -3.47 2.27
C VAL A 121 10.68 -4.09 3.67
N GLU A 122 10.46 -5.39 3.76
CA GLU A 122 10.46 -6.14 5.02
C GLU A 122 11.80 -6.03 5.74
N ARG A 123 12.92 -6.01 5.00
CA ARG A 123 14.25 -5.82 5.58
C ARG A 123 14.41 -4.44 6.22
N ILE A 124 13.87 -3.39 5.61
CA ILE A 124 13.84 -2.03 6.20
C ILE A 124 12.98 -2.02 7.47
N PHE A 125 11.82 -2.69 7.44
CA PHE A 125 10.94 -2.82 8.60
C PHE A 125 11.63 -3.55 9.77
N ARG A 126 12.24 -4.72 9.50
CA ARG A 126 13.01 -5.49 10.48
C ARG A 126 14.12 -4.67 11.13
N MET A 127 14.88 -3.92 10.32
CA MET A 127 15.92 -3.02 10.83
C MET A 127 15.32 -1.99 11.78
N SER A 128 14.21 -1.34 11.40
CA SER A 128 13.52 -0.37 12.26
C SER A 128 13.07 -1.00 13.59
N VAL A 129 12.54 -2.22 13.57
CA VAL A 129 12.17 -2.96 14.80
C VAL A 129 13.41 -3.22 15.66
N GLY A 130 14.51 -3.66 15.04
CA GLY A 130 15.78 -3.94 15.71
C GLY A 130 16.38 -2.73 16.44
N LEU A 131 16.22 -1.52 15.90
CA LEU A 131 16.70 -0.28 16.53
C LEU A 131 16.08 0.00 17.92
N HIS A 132 14.90 -0.55 18.20
CA HIS A 132 14.23 -0.40 19.49
C HIS A 132 14.70 -1.41 20.55
N GLY A 133 15.58 -2.36 20.20
CA GLY A 133 16.23 -3.28 21.12
C GLY A 133 15.24 -4.01 22.04
N ARG A 134 15.44 -3.91 23.36
CA ARG A 134 14.59 -4.59 24.36
C ARG A 134 13.11 -4.20 24.29
N ALA A 135 12.79 -2.97 23.88
CA ALA A 135 11.39 -2.53 23.76
C ALA A 135 10.64 -3.29 22.66
N ALA A 136 11.32 -3.75 21.62
CA ALA A 136 10.72 -4.61 20.60
C ALA A 136 10.48 -6.04 21.05
N LEU A 137 11.09 -6.46 22.16
CA LEU A 137 11.14 -7.86 22.64
C LEU A 137 10.16 -8.16 23.78
N GLU A 138 9.16 -7.30 24.00
CA GLU A 138 8.07 -7.50 24.98
C GLU A 138 7.37 -8.84 24.77
N ASP A 139 7.08 -9.59 25.84
CA ASP A 139 6.46 -10.92 25.74
C ASP A 139 4.97 -10.86 25.32
N THR A 140 4.35 -9.69 25.46
CA THR A 140 2.93 -9.45 25.13
C THR A 140 2.79 -8.50 23.96
N VAL A 141 1.92 -8.83 23.01
CA VAL A 141 1.56 -7.98 21.87
C VAL A 141 0.06 -7.76 21.76
N HIS A 142 -0.35 -6.60 21.27
CA HIS A 142 -1.72 -6.27 20.88
C HIS A 142 -1.87 -6.48 19.37
N ILE A 143 -2.90 -7.22 18.96
CA ILE A 143 -3.15 -7.51 17.55
C ILE A 143 -4.54 -7.01 17.16
N ASP A 144 -4.60 -6.23 16.08
CA ASP A 144 -5.85 -5.74 15.50
C ASP A 144 -5.85 -5.88 13.98
N THR A 145 -7.05 -6.00 13.38
CA THR A 145 -7.21 -5.91 11.93
C THR A 145 -7.81 -4.59 11.52
N THR A 146 -7.17 -3.96 10.54
CA THR A 146 -7.68 -2.76 9.87
C THR A 146 -7.96 -3.04 8.40
N VAL A 147 -8.63 -2.12 7.73
CA VAL A 147 -8.72 -2.12 6.27
C VAL A 147 -7.86 -0.98 5.76
N GLN A 148 -6.86 -1.32 4.96
CA GLN A 148 -6.14 -0.34 4.18
C GLN A 148 -6.97 -0.04 2.93
N GLU A 149 -7.72 1.06 2.99
CA GLU A 149 -8.47 1.55 1.83
C GLU A 149 -7.53 1.83 0.67
N LYS A 150 -7.82 1.22 -0.48
CA LYS A 150 -7.10 1.52 -1.70
C LYS A 150 -7.69 2.79 -2.30
N ASN A 151 -6.84 3.57 -2.98
CA ASN A 151 -7.25 4.79 -3.68
C ASN A 151 -8.07 4.44 -4.94
N ILE A 152 -9.29 3.95 -4.73
CA ILE A 152 -10.23 3.60 -5.78
C ILE A 152 -11.46 4.49 -5.67
N THR A 153 -12.06 4.78 -6.80
CA THR A 153 -13.36 5.45 -6.82
C THR A 153 -14.43 4.51 -6.28
N TYR A 154 -15.37 5.05 -5.48
CA TYR A 154 -16.48 4.28 -4.93
C TYR A 154 -17.11 3.33 -5.97
N PRO A 155 -17.07 2.01 -5.74
CA PRO A 155 -17.20 1.00 -6.78
C PRO A 155 -18.67 0.65 -7.04
N THR A 156 -19.25 1.25 -8.07
CA THR A 156 -20.58 0.87 -8.56
C THR A 156 -20.47 0.13 -9.88
N ASP A 157 -21.31 -0.88 -10.08
CA ASP A 157 -21.37 -1.64 -11.34
C ASP A 157 -21.57 -0.70 -12.55
N SER A 158 -22.33 0.38 -12.38
CA SER A 158 -22.51 1.42 -13.41
C SER A 158 -21.22 2.16 -13.74
N LYS A 159 -20.43 2.57 -12.73
CA LYS A 159 -19.15 3.25 -12.96
C LYS A 159 -18.14 2.31 -13.62
N LEU A 160 -18.12 1.04 -13.20
CA LEU A 160 -17.27 0.02 -13.80
C LEU A 160 -17.62 -0.18 -15.28
N ALA A 161 -18.91 -0.39 -15.61
CA ALA A 161 -19.36 -0.53 -17.00
C ALA A 161 -19.00 0.69 -17.87
N ILE A 162 -19.18 1.92 -17.35
CA ILE A 162 -18.79 3.15 -18.06
C ILE A 162 -17.27 3.19 -18.29
N ARG A 163 -16.46 2.82 -17.29
CA ARG A 163 -14.99 2.76 -17.44
C ARG A 163 -14.58 1.74 -18.49
N ILE A 164 -15.21 0.57 -18.52
CA ILE A 164 -14.98 -0.47 -19.54
C ILE A 164 -15.25 0.12 -20.93
N ILE A 165 -16.43 0.73 -21.15
CA ILE A 165 -16.78 1.35 -22.43
C ILE A 165 -15.75 2.40 -22.85
N ASN A 166 -15.31 3.26 -21.93
CA ASN A 166 -14.30 4.26 -22.22
C ASN A 166 -12.95 3.64 -22.58
N ARG A 167 -12.52 2.56 -21.92
CA ARG A 167 -11.29 1.84 -22.26
C ARG A 167 -11.39 1.18 -23.63
N LEU A 168 -12.51 0.53 -23.94
CA LEU A 168 -12.75 -0.09 -25.26
C LEU A 168 -12.71 0.95 -26.39
N ASN A 169 -13.36 2.11 -26.23
CA ASN A 169 -13.28 3.19 -27.22
C ASN A 169 -11.86 3.74 -27.38
N LYS A 170 -11.06 3.79 -26.29
CA LYS A 170 -9.64 4.16 -26.40
C LYS A 170 -8.84 3.13 -27.19
N ILE A 171 -9.09 1.84 -26.98
CA ILE A 171 -8.44 0.76 -27.74
C ILE A 171 -8.82 0.86 -29.22
N GLY A 172 -10.11 1.03 -29.54
CA GLY A 172 -10.56 1.21 -30.92
C GLY A 172 -9.86 2.38 -31.61
N LYS A 173 -9.79 3.54 -30.96
CA LYS A 173 -9.07 4.71 -31.47
C LYS A 173 -7.57 4.46 -31.65
N ALA A 174 -6.91 3.80 -30.69
CA ALA A 174 -5.47 3.55 -30.74
C ALA A 174 -5.06 2.62 -31.90
N HIS A 175 -5.95 1.73 -32.33
CA HIS A 175 -5.72 0.80 -33.44
C HIS A 175 -6.40 1.20 -34.74
N GLY A 176 -6.95 2.43 -34.82
CA GLY A 176 -7.62 2.91 -36.03
C GLY A 176 -8.89 2.12 -36.41
N VAL A 177 -9.51 1.41 -35.47
CA VAL A 177 -10.73 0.64 -35.74
C VAL A 177 -11.89 1.60 -36.01
N SER A 178 -12.50 1.50 -37.19
CA SER A 178 -13.70 2.26 -37.54
C SER A 178 -14.93 1.66 -36.86
N GLN A 179 -15.11 1.99 -35.58
CA GLN A 179 -16.24 1.50 -34.77
C GLN A 179 -17.58 1.97 -35.36
N ARG A 180 -18.55 1.06 -35.53
CA ARG A 180 -19.89 1.38 -36.03
C ARG A 180 -20.57 2.46 -35.19
N ARG A 181 -20.38 2.40 -33.87
CA ARG A 181 -20.87 3.41 -32.94
C ARG A 181 -20.06 3.39 -31.64
N THR A 182 -19.61 4.55 -31.20
CA THR A 182 -18.85 4.71 -29.95
C THR A 182 -19.73 4.84 -28.70
N PHE A 183 -21.03 5.08 -28.89
CA PHE A 183 -22.05 5.26 -27.85
C PHE A 183 -21.79 6.42 -26.85
N VAL A 184 -20.82 7.30 -27.10
CA VAL A 184 -20.38 8.33 -26.14
C VAL A 184 -21.54 9.22 -25.63
N LYS A 185 -22.39 9.71 -26.54
CA LYS A 185 -23.56 10.54 -26.19
C LYS A 185 -24.60 9.74 -25.38
N GLU A 186 -24.85 8.49 -25.77
CA GLU A 186 -25.81 7.60 -25.09
C GLU A 186 -25.34 7.27 -23.67
N VAL A 187 -24.06 6.94 -23.50
CA VAL A 187 -23.45 6.67 -22.19
C VAL A 187 -23.58 7.88 -21.25
N LYS A 188 -23.43 9.11 -21.75
CA LYS A 188 -23.66 10.34 -20.96
C LYS A 188 -25.10 10.43 -20.45
N SER A 189 -26.09 10.15 -21.31
CA SER A 189 -27.51 10.12 -20.93
C SER A 189 -27.81 9.01 -19.91
N LEU A 190 -27.28 7.80 -20.13
CA LEU A 190 -27.44 6.67 -19.22
C LEU A 190 -26.83 6.94 -17.84
N ARG A 191 -25.67 7.59 -17.78
CA ARG A 191 -25.04 8.02 -16.52
C ARG A 191 -25.96 8.94 -15.73
N LEU A 192 -26.62 9.89 -16.38
CA LEU A 192 -27.59 10.80 -15.73
C LEU A 192 -28.82 10.05 -15.23
N ALA A 193 -29.33 9.08 -16.00
CA ALA A 193 -30.48 8.26 -15.59
C ALA A 193 -30.19 7.42 -14.33
N ILE A 194 -28.93 7.05 -14.08
CA ILE A 194 -28.51 6.21 -12.96
C ILE A 194 -28.37 6.99 -11.64
N ARG A 195 -28.26 8.32 -11.67
CA ARG A 195 -27.95 9.14 -10.47
C ARG A 195 -28.89 8.89 -9.29
N HIS A 196 -30.16 8.57 -9.58
CA HIS A 196 -31.22 8.38 -8.58
C HIS A 196 -31.46 6.90 -8.24
N PHE A 197 -30.40 6.07 -8.21
CA PHE A 197 -30.51 4.62 -7.99
C PHE A 197 -31.13 4.24 -6.63
N ARG A 198 -30.96 5.10 -5.62
CA ARG A 198 -31.54 4.90 -4.27
C ARG A 198 -33.02 5.27 -4.17
N HIS A 199 -33.54 6.04 -5.13
CA HIS A 199 -34.94 6.50 -5.11
C HIS A 199 -35.88 5.40 -5.59
N VAL A 200 -36.87 5.03 -4.76
CA VAL A 200 -37.76 3.87 -4.98
C VAL A 200 -38.39 3.87 -6.37
N THR A 201 -39.04 4.97 -6.76
CA THR A 201 -39.73 5.08 -8.06
C THR A 201 -38.78 5.17 -9.27
N LYS A 202 -37.56 5.71 -9.09
CA LYS A 202 -36.59 5.90 -10.18
C LYS A 202 -35.64 4.71 -10.34
N ARG A 203 -35.66 3.77 -9.39
CA ARG A 203 -34.82 2.57 -9.37
C ARG A 203 -35.02 1.69 -10.60
N ALA A 204 -36.25 1.54 -11.09
CA ALA A 204 -36.54 0.75 -12.29
C ALA A 204 -35.86 1.33 -13.53
N LYS A 205 -35.94 2.65 -13.73
CA LYS A 205 -35.25 3.37 -14.81
C LYS A 205 -33.73 3.21 -14.70
N ALA A 206 -33.18 3.35 -13.50
CA ALA A 206 -31.75 3.20 -13.26
C ALA A 206 -31.25 1.76 -13.53
N LYS A 207 -32.03 0.72 -13.16
CA LYS A 207 -31.74 -0.68 -13.51
C LYS A 207 -31.73 -0.92 -15.01
N ARG A 208 -32.72 -0.39 -15.76
CA ARG A 208 -32.76 -0.47 -17.23
C ARG A 208 -31.54 0.22 -17.86
N ALA A 209 -31.16 1.39 -17.34
CA ALA A 209 -29.97 2.10 -17.81
C ALA A 209 -28.67 1.30 -17.56
N LEU A 210 -28.52 0.67 -16.40
CA LEU A 210 -27.39 -0.22 -16.12
C LEU A 210 -27.37 -1.43 -17.06
N LYS A 211 -28.52 -2.08 -17.31
CA LYS A 211 -28.63 -3.18 -18.28
C LYS A 211 -28.16 -2.72 -19.66
N ARG A 212 -28.59 -1.53 -20.09
CA ARG A 212 -28.17 -0.94 -21.37
C ARG A 212 -26.67 -0.66 -21.44
N LEU A 213 -26.05 -0.14 -20.38
CA LEU A 213 -24.60 0.03 -20.31
C LEU A 213 -23.86 -1.30 -20.49
N ARG A 214 -24.32 -2.37 -19.84
CA ARG A 214 -23.74 -3.71 -20.00
C ARG A 214 -23.86 -4.20 -21.45
N THR A 215 -25.01 -3.99 -22.08
CA THR A 215 -25.22 -4.30 -23.51
C THR A 215 -24.26 -3.52 -24.41
N ILE A 216 -24.09 -2.21 -24.19
CA ILE A 216 -23.16 -1.38 -24.96
C ILE A 216 -21.73 -1.91 -24.84
N ALA A 217 -21.28 -2.20 -23.61
CA ALA A 217 -19.96 -2.76 -23.39
C ALA A 217 -19.78 -4.09 -24.13
N GLY A 218 -20.77 -4.99 -24.09
CA GLY A 218 -20.73 -6.26 -24.83
C GLY A 218 -20.78 -6.12 -26.35
N ILE A 219 -21.41 -5.06 -26.89
CA ILE A 219 -21.33 -4.74 -28.33
C ILE A 219 -19.90 -4.37 -28.69
N LEU A 220 -19.29 -3.44 -27.94
CA LEU A 220 -17.93 -2.96 -28.19
C LEU A 220 -16.87 -4.05 -28.03
N ILE A 221 -17.02 -4.94 -27.03
CA ILE A 221 -16.13 -6.10 -26.86
C ILE A 221 -16.16 -7.01 -28.08
N ARG A 222 -17.35 -7.35 -28.57
CA ARG A 222 -17.50 -8.22 -29.75
C ARG A 222 -17.01 -7.57 -31.04
N GLU A 223 -17.24 -6.28 -31.19
CA GLU A 223 -16.72 -5.51 -32.33
C GLU A 223 -15.19 -5.52 -32.32
N LEU A 224 -14.55 -5.11 -31.22
CA LEU A 224 -13.09 -5.09 -31.13
C LEU A 224 -12.46 -6.48 -31.27
N ARG A 225 -13.12 -7.55 -30.81
CA ARG A 225 -12.64 -8.93 -31.04
C ARG A 225 -12.63 -9.36 -32.50
N ARG A 226 -13.49 -8.77 -33.34
CA ARG A 226 -13.53 -9.07 -34.78
C ARG A 226 -12.56 -8.22 -35.59
N GLU A 227 -12.39 -6.95 -35.19
CA GLU A 227 -11.61 -5.98 -35.95
C GLU A 227 -10.13 -5.94 -35.55
N LEU A 228 -9.78 -6.31 -34.31
CA LEU A 228 -8.38 -6.28 -33.86
C LEU A 228 -7.60 -7.49 -34.37
N PRO A 229 -6.31 -7.32 -34.72
CA PRO A 229 -5.43 -8.43 -35.05
C PRO A 229 -5.34 -9.46 -33.91
N GLN A 230 -5.24 -10.73 -34.29
CA GLN A 230 -5.19 -11.84 -33.34
C GLN A 230 -4.07 -11.70 -32.29
N HIS A 231 -2.84 -11.35 -32.72
CA HIS A 231 -1.72 -11.14 -31.81
C HIS A 231 -2.01 -10.05 -30.76
N CYS A 232 -2.64 -8.94 -31.14
CA CYS A 232 -3.03 -7.87 -30.22
C CYS A 232 -4.04 -8.36 -29.17
N LEU A 233 -5.02 -9.17 -29.60
CA LEU A 233 -6.03 -9.72 -28.70
C LEU A 233 -5.41 -10.68 -27.68
N PHE A 234 -4.54 -11.59 -28.12
CA PHE A 234 -3.97 -12.62 -27.24
C PHE A 234 -2.83 -12.08 -26.36
N GLU A 235 -1.89 -11.33 -26.91
CA GLU A 235 -0.70 -10.92 -26.15
C GLU A 235 -0.94 -9.68 -25.29
N ARG A 236 -1.78 -8.75 -25.77
CA ARG A 236 -1.93 -7.43 -25.13
C ARG A 236 -3.21 -7.26 -24.34
N TYR A 237 -4.34 -7.69 -24.90
CA TYR A 237 -5.65 -7.34 -24.35
C TYR A 237 -6.44 -8.50 -23.74
N GLN A 238 -5.91 -9.74 -23.79
CA GLN A 238 -6.64 -10.92 -23.33
C GLN A 238 -7.07 -10.79 -21.87
N LYS A 239 -6.14 -10.43 -20.98
CA LYS A 239 -6.39 -10.25 -19.54
C LYS A 239 -7.44 -9.16 -19.28
N ASP A 240 -7.36 -8.06 -20.02
CA ASP A 240 -8.30 -6.95 -19.92
C ASP A 240 -9.72 -7.37 -20.35
N PHE A 241 -9.85 -8.06 -21.48
CA PHE A 241 -11.15 -8.49 -21.99
C PHE A 241 -11.82 -9.51 -21.07
N LEU A 242 -11.05 -10.49 -20.56
CA LEU A 242 -11.54 -11.45 -19.56
C LEU A 242 -12.00 -10.74 -18.27
N LEU A 243 -11.24 -9.74 -17.80
CA LEU A 243 -11.62 -8.92 -16.65
C LEU A 243 -12.92 -8.15 -16.93
N TYR A 244 -13.06 -7.53 -18.11
CA TYR A 244 -14.25 -6.79 -18.49
C TYR A 244 -15.49 -7.68 -18.53
N GLU A 245 -15.39 -8.86 -19.13
CA GLU A 245 -16.50 -9.81 -19.20
C GLU A 245 -16.91 -10.29 -17.81
N ARG A 246 -15.95 -10.63 -16.94
CA ARG A 246 -16.22 -10.99 -15.54
C ARG A 246 -16.95 -9.86 -14.79
N VAL A 247 -16.48 -8.62 -14.95
CA VAL A 247 -17.11 -7.43 -14.32
C VAL A 247 -18.52 -7.19 -14.86
N LEU A 248 -18.77 -7.42 -16.15
CA LEU A 248 -20.09 -7.20 -16.75
C LEU A 248 -21.09 -8.29 -16.37
N ALA A 249 -20.62 -9.52 -16.12
CA ALA A 249 -21.42 -10.66 -15.69
C ALA A 249 -21.82 -10.60 -14.21
N GLN A 250 -21.02 -9.91 -13.36
CA GLN A 250 -21.22 -9.93 -11.91
C GLN A 250 -22.61 -9.43 -11.46
N GLN A 251 -23.17 -10.12 -10.48
CA GLN A 251 -24.45 -9.83 -9.83
C GLN A 251 -24.26 -9.28 -8.41
N PRO A 252 -25.31 -8.72 -7.77
CA PRO A 252 -25.19 -8.14 -6.44
C PRO A 252 -24.76 -9.11 -5.34
N LYS A 253 -25.12 -10.39 -5.43
CA LYS A 253 -24.87 -11.42 -4.40
C LYS A 253 -23.66 -12.30 -4.70
N ASP A 254 -22.91 -12.02 -5.77
CA ASP A 254 -21.75 -12.83 -6.13
C ASP A 254 -20.65 -12.71 -5.08
N LYS A 255 -19.93 -13.82 -4.86
CA LYS A 255 -18.69 -13.83 -4.09
C LYS A 255 -17.54 -13.31 -4.96
N ASN A 256 -16.52 -12.71 -4.34
CA ASN A 256 -15.30 -12.25 -5.04
C ASN A 256 -15.58 -11.29 -6.22
N LYS A 257 -16.50 -10.34 -6.01
CA LYS A 257 -16.79 -9.27 -6.98
C LYS A 257 -15.56 -8.40 -7.22
N ILE A 258 -15.45 -7.89 -8.45
CA ILE A 258 -14.44 -6.92 -8.81
C ILE A 258 -14.97 -5.52 -8.52
N TYR A 259 -14.29 -4.81 -7.63
CA TYR A 259 -14.63 -3.44 -7.24
C TYR A 259 -13.83 -2.40 -8.03
N SER A 260 -12.69 -2.77 -8.62
CA SER A 260 -11.83 -1.85 -9.37
C SER A 260 -11.19 -2.54 -10.58
N LEU A 261 -11.16 -1.84 -11.73
CA LEU A 261 -10.51 -2.33 -12.95
C LEU A 261 -8.99 -2.16 -12.98
N HIS A 262 -8.42 -1.43 -12.02
CA HIS A 262 -6.96 -1.21 -11.92
C HIS A 262 -6.38 -1.85 -10.66
N GLU A 263 -7.24 -2.25 -9.71
CA GLU A 263 -6.88 -2.98 -8.50
C GLU A 263 -7.89 -4.14 -8.29
N PRO A 264 -7.87 -5.19 -9.12
CA PRO A 264 -8.87 -6.27 -9.09
C PRO A 264 -8.92 -7.07 -7.77
N GLN A 265 -7.84 -7.02 -6.99
CA GLN A 265 -7.67 -7.69 -5.70
C GLN A 265 -8.35 -6.99 -4.52
N VAL A 266 -8.82 -5.75 -4.70
CA VAL A 266 -9.60 -5.03 -3.68
C VAL A 266 -10.89 -5.81 -3.39
N TYR A 267 -11.17 -6.01 -2.11
CA TYR A 267 -12.45 -6.54 -1.64
C TYR A 267 -13.19 -5.53 -0.76
N CYS A 268 -14.46 -5.83 -0.52
CA CYS A 268 -15.34 -5.06 0.35
C CYS A 268 -15.32 -5.66 1.75
N VAL A 269 -15.09 -4.82 2.75
CA VAL A 269 -15.20 -5.16 4.16
C VAL A 269 -16.37 -4.38 4.76
N ALA A 270 -17.33 -5.10 5.31
CA ALA A 270 -18.45 -4.48 6.03
C ALA A 270 -17.98 -4.13 7.44
N LYS A 271 -17.74 -2.84 7.72
CA LYS A 271 -17.56 -2.36 9.09
C LYS A 271 -18.93 -1.91 9.58
N GLY A 272 -19.42 -2.47 10.68
CA GLY A 272 -20.73 -2.15 11.27
C GLY A 272 -20.84 -0.75 11.87
N LYS A 273 -20.18 0.25 11.26
CA LYS A 273 -20.20 1.65 11.66
C LYS A 273 -21.33 2.37 10.90
N ASP A 274 -22.19 3.07 11.63
CA ASP A 274 -23.40 3.71 11.06
C ASP A 274 -23.09 4.70 9.92
N HIS A 275 -21.99 5.45 10.02
CA HIS A 275 -21.60 6.46 9.02
C HIS A 275 -20.79 5.89 7.84
N LYS A 276 -20.26 4.67 7.95
CA LYS A 276 -19.46 4.02 6.91
C LYS A 276 -19.62 2.50 6.95
N GLN A 277 -20.63 2.02 6.23
CA GLN A 277 -20.99 0.60 6.21
C GLN A 277 -19.95 -0.29 5.50
N TYR A 278 -19.23 0.25 4.52
CA TYR A 278 -18.30 -0.51 3.68
C TYR A 278 -16.99 0.24 3.48
N GLU A 279 -15.89 -0.49 3.66
CA GLU A 279 -14.54 -0.07 3.31
C GLU A 279 -14.04 -0.95 2.15
N TYR A 280 -13.36 -0.35 1.16
CA TYR A 280 -12.87 -1.07 -0.02
C TYR A 280 -11.36 -1.04 -0.06
N GLY A 281 -10.75 -2.20 0.12
CA GLY A 281 -9.31 -2.30 0.18
C GLY A 281 -8.84 -3.70 0.52
N SER A 282 -7.69 -3.75 1.17
CA SER A 282 -7.09 -4.97 1.69
C SER A 282 -7.08 -4.90 3.21
N LYS A 283 -7.46 -5.98 3.88
CA LYS A 283 -7.31 -6.14 5.32
C LYS A 283 -5.83 -6.20 5.65
N ALA A 284 -5.42 -5.52 6.70
CA ALA A 284 -4.09 -5.62 7.25
C ALA A 284 -4.17 -5.96 8.74
N SER A 285 -3.38 -6.94 9.17
CA SER A 285 -3.15 -7.23 10.58
C SER A 285 -1.94 -6.46 11.05
N ILE A 286 -2.04 -5.86 12.24
CA ILE A 286 -0.95 -5.12 12.85
C ILE A 286 -0.77 -5.64 14.26
N ALA A 287 0.48 -5.90 14.62
CA ALA A 287 0.90 -6.26 15.95
C ALA A 287 1.74 -5.13 16.54
N SER A 288 1.36 -4.65 17.72
CA SER A 288 2.15 -3.70 18.50
C SER A 288 2.54 -4.29 19.85
N THR A 289 3.65 -3.85 20.42
CA THR A 289 4.01 -4.20 21.79
C THR A 289 2.98 -3.59 22.77
N ALA A 290 2.79 -4.24 23.92
CA ALA A 290 1.71 -3.91 24.84
C ALA A 290 1.98 -2.63 25.65
N GLN A 291 3.24 -2.41 26.07
CA GLN A 291 3.64 -1.25 26.85
C GLN A 291 4.13 -0.11 25.96
N GLY A 292 5.04 -0.41 25.03
CA GLY A 292 5.67 0.58 24.16
C GLY A 292 4.84 1.03 22.96
N ASN A 293 3.74 0.34 22.63
CA ASN A 293 2.97 0.53 21.39
C ASN A 293 3.83 0.49 20.11
N LEU A 294 4.99 -0.17 20.16
CA LEU A 294 5.87 -0.28 19.01
C LEU A 294 5.28 -1.29 18.03
N ILE A 295 5.15 -0.93 16.76
CA ILE A 295 4.67 -1.87 15.75
C ILE A 295 5.80 -2.86 15.42
N VAL A 296 5.55 -4.13 15.72
CA VAL A 296 6.48 -5.25 15.57
C VAL A 296 5.97 -6.30 14.60
N GLY A 297 4.84 -6.05 13.93
CA GLY A 297 4.40 -6.92 12.85
C GLY A 297 3.31 -6.26 12.01
N VAL A 298 3.37 -6.48 10.70
CA VAL A 298 2.41 -5.95 9.73
C VAL A 298 2.23 -6.96 8.60
N VAL A 299 1.00 -7.39 8.37
CA VAL A 299 0.66 -8.35 7.32
C VAL A 299 -0.54 -7.85 6.53
N SER A 300 -0.45 -7.84 5.21
CA SER A 300 -1.60 -7.57 4.32
C SER A 300 -2.21 -8.87 3.81
N HIS A 301 -3.53 -8.98 3.92
CA HIS A 301 -4.29 -10.16 3.50
C HIS A 301 -4.91 -9.94 2.12
N GLU A 302 -4.46 -10.71 1.12
CA GLU A 302 -5.00 -10.64 -0.25
C GLU A 302 -6.47 -11.08 -0.34
N GLN A 303 -6.91 -11.92 0.58
CA GLN A 303 -8.27 -12.46 0.63
C GLN A 303 -9.00 -11.95 1.86
N ASN A 304 -10.31 -11.69 1.73
CA ASN A 304 -11.16 -11.34 2.86
C ASN A 304 -11.45 -12.56 3.75
N ARG A 305 -10.49 -12.93 4.59
CA ARG A 305 -10.62 -14.02 5.58
C ARG A 305 -11.17 -13.47 6.89
N HIS A 306 -11.85 -14.31 7.66
CA HIS A 306 -12.28 -13.94 9.02
C HIS A 306 -11.06 -13.70 9.92
N ASP A 307 -11.16 -12.77 10.87
CA ASP A 307 -10.04 -12.25 11.65
C ASP A 307 -9.32 -13.35 12.44
N SER A 308 -10.07 -14.32 12.97
CA SER A 308 -9.53 -15.52 13.63
C SER A 308 -8.53 -16.31 12.78
N HIS A 309 -8.61 -16.27 11.45
CA HIS A 309 -7.69 -16.97 10.56
C HIS A 309 -6.44 -16.14 10.18
N THR A 310 -6.36 -14.88 10.61
CA THR A 310 -5.22 -13.99 10.31
C THR A 310 -4.09 -14.09 11.32
N LEU A 311 -4.36 -14.60 12.53
CA LEU A 311 -3.41 -14.70 13.64
C LEU A 311 -2.11 -15.46 13.31
N PRO A 312 -2.13 -16.63 12.66
CA PRO A 312 -0.90 -17.40 12.42
C PRO A 312 0.07 -16.68 11.50
N GLU A 313 -0.44 -15.84 10.59
CA GLU A 313 0.39 -15.11 9.65
C GLU A 313 1.07 -13.93 10.33
N ILE A 314 0.33 -13.15 11.13
CA ILE A 314 0.89 -12.03 11.88
C ILE A 314 1.85 -12.49 12.98
N LEU A 315 1.58 -13.60 13.67
CA LEU A 315 2.49 -14.13 14.70
C LEU A 315 3.82 -14.60 14.11
N ARG A 316 3.79 -15.29 12.95
CA ARG A 316 5.01 -15.64 12.21
C ARG A 316 5.78 -14.41 11.74
N HIS A 317 5.07 -13.38 11.30
CA HIS A 317 5.68 -12.11 10.91
C HIS A 317 6.34 -11.39 12.09
N VAL A 318 5.69 -11.37 13.25
CA VAL A 318 6.28 -10.85 14.50
C VAL A 318 7.55 -11.61 14.85
N GLU A 319 7.52 -12.94 14.85
CA GLU A 319 8.71 -13.76 15.12
C GLU A 319 9.85 -13.46 14.14
N ALA A 320 9.55 -13.38 12.84
CA ALA A 320 10.54 -13.11 11.80
C ALA A 320 11.11 -11.67 11.84
N SER A 321 10.36 -10.69 12.34
CA SER A 321 10.78 -9.28 12.36
C SER A 321 11.57 -8.92 13.61
N ARG A 322 11.29 -9.54 14.77
CA ARG A 322 12.04 -9.27 16.02
C ARG A 322 12.95 -10.40 16.48
N GLY A 323 12.90 -11.56 15.81
CA GLY A 323 13.72 -12.75 16.14
C GLY A 323 13.33 -13.46 17.44
N LYS A 324 12.14 -13.16 18.00
CA LYS A 324 11.66 -13.73 19.27
C LYS A 324 10.15 -13.93 19.22
N THR A 325 9.70 -15.12 19.60
CA THR A 325 8.27 -15.44 19.75
C THR A 325 7.61 -14.63 20.87
N VAL A 326 6.31 -14.42 20.76
CA VAL A 326 5.51 -13.76 21.79
C VAL A 326 4.90 -14.81 22.72
N LYS A 327 4.80 -14.51 24.02
CA LYS A 327 4.17 -15.38 25.02
C LYS A 327 2.69 -15.09 25.23
N GLN A 328 2.21 -13.92 24.80
CA GLN A 328 0.81 -13.54 24.88
C GLN A 328 0.41 -12.60 23.74
N ALA A 329 -0.72 -12.90 23.09
CA ALA A 329 -1.34 -12.03 22.10
C ALA A 329 -2.72 -11.59 22.59
N VAL A 330 -2.90 -10.29 22.79
CA VAL A 330 -4.17 -9.69 23.18
C VAL A 330 -4.89 -9.22 21.92
N CYS A 331 -6.09 -9.74 21.70
CA CYS A 331 -6.88 -9.48 20.50
C CYS A 331 -8.31 -9.10 20.90
N ASP A 332 -9.05 -8.49 19.97
CA ASP A 332 -10.47 -8.23 20.17
C ASP A 332 -11.33 -9.52 20.10
N ARG A 333 -12.65 -9.38 20.31
CA ARG A 333 -13.57 -10.53 20.25
C ARG A 333 -13.80 -11.06 18.83
N GLY A 334 -13.43 -10.31 17.79
CA GLY A 334 -13.51 -10.75 16.40
C GLY A 334 -12.60 -11.94 16.10
N TYR A 335 -11.57 -12.17 16.90
CA TYR A 335 -10.66 -13.32 16.80
C TYR A 335 -11.18 -14.61 17.43
N ARG A 336 -12.43 -14.64 17.92
CA ARG A 336 -13.02 -15.81 18.57
C ARG A 336 -13.08 -17.01 17.61
N GLY A 337 -12.57 -18.16 18.04
CA GLY A 337 -12.67 -19.44 17.30
C GLY A 337 -11.36 -20.20 17.12
N MET A 338 -10.20 -19.57 17.36
CA MET A 338 -8.91 -20.26 17.37
C MET A 338 -8.62 -20.82 18.76
N LYS A 339 -8.38 -22.13 18.89
CA LYS A 339 -8.13 -22.81 20.19
C LYS A 339 -6.65 -23.03 20.52
N SER A 340 -5.73 -22.96 19.56
CA SER A 340 -4.29 -23.08 19.84
C SER A 340 -3.45 -22.76 18.60
N MET A 341 -2.59 -21.76 18.72
CA MET A 341 -1.29 -21.69 18.07
C MET A 341 -0.44 -20.78 18.98
N ALA A 342 0.58 -21.39 19.60
CA ALA A 342 1.53 -20.87 20.59
C ALA A 342 1.55 -19.33 20.71
N PRO A 343 0.82 -18.77 21.70
CA PRO A 343 1.43 -18.51 23.02
C PRO A 343 0.68 -19.11 24.24
N GLU A 344 1.34 -19.18 25.41
CA GLU A 344 0.89 -19.89 26.64
C GLU A 344 -0.43 -19.36 27.25
N SER A 345 -0.94 -18.19 26.87
CA SER A 345 -2.24 -17.71 27.35
C SER A 345 -2.93 -16.70 26.42
N PHE A 346 -4.21 -16.93 26.15
CA PHE A 346 -5.13 -15.95 25.52
C PHE A 346 -5.97 -15.28 26.62
N TYR A 347 -5.73 -14.01 26.94
CA TYR A 347 -6.58 -13.29 27.89
C TYR A 347 -7.81 -12.69 27.22
N ARG A 348 -8.96 -13.16 27.72
CA ARG A 348 -10.33 -12.84 27.35
C ARG A 348 -10.66 -11.40 27.79
N GLY A 349 -11.06 -10.52 26.88
CA GLY A 349 -11.59 -9.19 27.26
C GLY A 349 -12.84 -9.29 28.16
N LYS A 350 -12.69 -8.91 29.44
CA LYS A 350 -13.81 -8.72 30.40
C LYS A 350 -14.59 -7.43 30.09
N ARG A 351 -15.80 -7.31 30.65
CA ARG A 351 -16.76 -6.21 30.44
C ARG A 351 -16.11 -4.85 30.77
N SER A 352 -16.49 -3.82 30.01
CA SER A 352 -16.11 -2.41 30.17
C SER A 352 -16.65 -1.73 31.45
N SER A 353 -16.95 -2.47 32.52
CA SER A 353 -17.53 -1.93 33.75
C SER A 353 -16.63 -2.02 34.99
N GLU A 354 -15.40 -2.55 34.88
CA GLU A 354 -14.48 -2.68 36.04
C GLU A 354 -13.06 -2.13 35.79
N ILE A 355 -12.87 -1.27 34.78
CA ILE A 355 -11.62 -0.50 34.65
C ILE A 355 -11.83 0.82 35.37
N HIS A 356 -11.40 0.87 36.63
CA HIS A 356 -11.17 2.15 37.30
C HIS A 356 -10.15 2.96 36.49
N ALA A 357 -10.62 4.10 36.00
CA ALA A 357 -9.88 5.29 35.59
C ALA A 357 -8.43 5.09 35.13
N THR A 358 -8.23 4.63 33.89
CA THR A 358 -7.12 5.13 33.06
C THR A 358 -7.64 5.42 31.66
N ARG A 359 -7.56 6.71 31.30
CA ARG A 359 -8.08 7.39 30.12
C ARG A 359 -8.36 6.51 28.90
N LYS A 360 -9.63 6.52 28.45
CA LYS A 360 -10.01 6.39 27.03
C LYS A 360 -9.15 7.37 26.22
N ILE A 361 -8.06 6.89 25.63
CA ILE A 361 -7.41 7.60 24.54
C ILE A 361 -8.29 7.36 23.32
N LYS A 362 -8.97 8.42 22.86
CA LYS A 362 -9.57 8.50 21.53
C LYS A 362 -8.45 8.16 20.52
N SER A 363 -8.43 6.93 20.02
CA SER A 363 -7.51 6.42 19.00
C SER A 363 -7.84 6.95 17.59
N ALA A 364 -8.16 8.24 17.48
CA ALA A 364 -8.29 8.91 16.19
C ALA A 364 -6.95 9.04 15.46
N ASN A 365 -5.82 8.97 16.19
CA ASN A 365 -4.47 9.10 15.62
C ASN A 365 -3.87 7.75 15.16
N ASN A 366 -4.27 6.62 15.76
CA ASN A 366 -3.72 5.31 15.38
C ASN A 366 -4.14 4.83 13.99
N ALA A 367 -5.31 5.23 13.48
CA ALA A 367 -5.75 4.82 12.15
C ALA A 367 -4.86 5.38 11.04
N GLU A 368 -4.30 6.58 11.24
CA GLU A 368 -3.32 7.15 10.31
C GLU A 368 -1.97 6.45 10.43
N ASP A 369 -1.46 6.19 11.64
CA ASP A 369 -0.19 5.45 11.87
C ASP A 369 -0.23 4.00 11.34
N VAL A 370 -1.39 3.36 11.42
CA VAL A 370 -1.70 2.03 10.88
C VAL A 370 -1.79 2.04 9.34
N GLN A 371 -2.28 3.12 8.74
CA GLN A 371 -2.18 3.34 7.29
C GLN A 371 -0.75 3.69 6.84
N ARG A 372 0.10 4.23 7.74
CA ARG A 372 1.49 4.65 7.45
C ARG A 372 2.41 3.44 7.26
N LEU A 373 2.34 2.39 8.09
CA LEU A 373 3.22 1.21 7.99
C LEU A 373 2.73 0.12 7.01
N SER A 374 1.41 -0.05 6.82
CA SER A 374 0.86 -1.02 5.85
C SER A 374 1.14 -0.68 4.38
N ARG A 375 1.66 0.53 4.07
CA ARG A 375 2.10 0.91 2.72
C ARG A 375 3.41 0.26 2.29
N LEU A 376 4.13 -0.37 3.22
CA LEU A 376 5.36 -1.08 2.96
C LEU A 376 5.10 -2.48 2.34
N SER A 377 4.06 -3.19 2.77
CA SER A 377 3.83 -4.58 2.31
C SER A 377 3.06 -4.70 0.98
N VAL A 378 2.55 -3.60 0.38
CA VAL A 378 1.60 -3.69 -0.77
C VAL A 378 1.76 -2.59 -1.85
N THR A 379 2.95 -2.02 -2.04
CA THR A 379 3.29 -1.27 -3.27
C THR A 379 4.71 -1.56 -3.68
#